data_AF-A0A8T7FPI2-F1
#
_entry.id   AF-A0A8T7FPI2-F1
#
_cell.length_a   1.000
_cell.length_b   1.000
_cell.length_c   1.000
_cell.angle_alpha   90.00
_cell.angle_beta   90.00
_cell.angle_gamma   90.00
#
_symmetry.space_group_name_H-M   'P 1'
#
loop_
_entity.id
_entity.type
_entity.pdbx_description
1 polymer ?
#
loop_
_entity_poly.entity_id
_entity_poly.type
_entity_poly.pdbx_seq_one_letter_code
_entity_poly.pdbx_strand_id
1 'polypeptide(L)'
;MRNATKTVATWLGVVAGLAGLEHGYFEILQGNIRPSGLMIASIGTPCDPAAAWNACEPAMTIIPNFLVSGILTVIFGLLVIVWSAGFLQRRHGGLALILLSLVLLLFGGGFFPPLIGIIGGAAGMKIHKPIVQDQVNGRVRAAAKLWPWPLVVLMIWLLGQFAVGYLFNDFLKSIMGFGLLLILTMLPLSVYTAYAHDVQVAME
;
A
#
# COMPACT_ATOMS: atom_id res chain seq x y z
N MET A 1 -15.34 9.42 16.14
CA MET A 1 -14.22 9.18 15.20
C MET A 1 -14.34 7.76 14.69
N ARG A 2 -14.05 7.51 13.41
CA ARG A 2 -14.14 6.17 12.79
C ARG A 2 -12.84 5.38 13.06
N ASN A 3 -12.85 4.53 14.08
CA ASN A 3 -11.66 3.87 14.61
C ASN A 3 -11.20 2.70 13.73
N ALA A 4 -12.13 1.89 13.23
CA ALA A 4 -11.81 0.80 12.31
C ALA A 4 -11.27 1.36 10.97
N THR A 5 -11.92 2.40 10.44
CA THR A 5 -11.48 3.10 9.23
C THR A 5 -10.09 3.70 9.41
N LYS A 6 -9.80 4.30 10.57
CA LYS A 6 -8.46 4.79 10.92
C LYS A 6 -7.45 3.65 10.93
N THR A 7 -7.81 2.49 11.48
CA THR A 7 -6.93 1.31 11.54
C THR A 7 -6.55 0.84 10.14
N VAL A 8 -7.52 0.66 9.24
CA VAL A 8 -7.23 0.32 7.82
C VAL A 8 -6.32 1.35 7.20
N ALA A 9 -6.70 2.63 7.26
CA ALA A 9 -5.97 3.70 6.61
C ALA A 9 -4.51 3.80 7.14
N THR A 10 -4.30 3.53 8.42
CA THR A 10 -2.98 3.46 9.05
C THR A 10 -2.16 2.31 8.48
N TRP A 11 -2.69 1.08 8.50
CA TRP A 11 -1.98 -0.11 8.03
C TRP A 11 -1.68 -0.09 6.53
N LEU A 12 -2.63 0.37 5.71
CA LEU A 12 -2.40 0.55 4.28
C LEU A 12 -1.26 1.54 4.02
N GLY A 13 -1.24 2.66 4.74
CA GLY A 13 -0.16 3.63 4.63
C GLY A 13 1.19 3.09 5.13
N VAL A 14 1.21 2.37 6.25
CA VAL A 14 2.44 1.72 6.76
C VAL A 14 3.00 0.74 5.73
N VAL A 15 2.17 -0.14 5.16
CA VAL A 15 2.63 -1.10 4.15
C VAL A 15 3.09 -0.40 2.87
N ALA A 16 2.41 0.66 2.43
CA ALA A 16 2.87 1.47 1.31
C ALA A 16 4.27 2.07 1.57
N GLY A 17 4.51 2.58 2.79
CA GLY A 17 5.81 3.11 3.15
C GLY A 17 6.90 2.03 3.25
N LEU A 18 6.57 0.85 3.80
CA LEU A 18 7.49 -0.30 3.87
C LEU A 18 7.89 -0.80 2.47
N ALA A 19 6.93 -0.90 1.55
CA ALA A 19 7.24 -1.25 0.17
C ALA A 19 8.08 -0.15 -0.51
N GLY A 20 7.82 1.13 -0.23
CA GLY A 20 8.73 2.21 -0.64
C GLY A 20 10.17 2.01 -0.11
N LEU A 21 10.35 1.62 1.15
CA LEU A 21 11.68 1.33 1.69
C LEU A 21 12.39 0.19 0.94
N GLU A 22 11.66 -0.86 0.61
CA GLU A 22 12.18 -2.01 -0.13
C GLU A 22 12.63 -1.61 -1.54
N HIS A 23 11.79 -0.92 -2.30
CA HIS A 23 12.13 -0.32 -3.58
C HIS A 23 13.37 0.59 -3.49
N GLY A 24 13.39 1.51 -2.51
CA GLY A 24 14.49 2.44 -2.32
C GLY A 24 15.80 1.73 -1.97
N TYR A 25 15.74 0.65 -1.18
CA TYR A 25 16.90 -0.19 -0.88
C TYR A 25 17.47 -0.83 -2.15
N PHE A 26 16.62 -1.43 -2.98
CA PHE A 26 17.09 -2.07 -4.23
C PHE A 26 17.63 -1.06 -5.24
N GLU A 27 17.05 0.14 -5.33
CA GLU A 27 17.60 1.23 -6.16
C GLU A 27 18.97 1.72 -5.67
N ILE A 28 19.17 1.84 -4.36
CA ILE A 28 20.48 2.19 -3.78
C ILE A 28 21.54 1.15 -4.18
N LEU A 29 21.20 -0.14 -4.17
CA LEU A 29 22.12 -1.22 -4.55
C LEU A 29 22.55 -1.14 -6.03
N GLN A 30 21.74 -0.54 -6.89
CA GLN A 30 22.13 -0.31 -8.29
C GLN A 30 23.20 0.81 -8.43
N GLY A 31 23.33 1.67 -7.43
CA GLY A 31 24.41 2.66 -7.33
C GLY A 31 24.24 3.89 -8.23
N ASN A 32 25.35 4.57 -8.50
CA ASN A 32 25.39 5.85 -9.22
C ASN A 32 25.24 5.65 -10.74
N ILE A 33 24.16 4.98 -11.16
CA ILE A 33 23.86 4.62 -12.55
C ILE A 33 22.62 5.36 -13.01
N ARG A 34 22.65 5.84 -14.25
CA ARG A 34 21.50 6.50 -14.89
C ARG A 34 20.48 5.45 -15.35
N PRO A 35 19.18 5.59 -15.01
CA PRO A 35 18.12 4.75 -15.57
C PRO A 35 18.00 4.89 -17.09
N SER A 36 17.62 3.82 -17.78
CA SER A 36 17.38 3.81 -19.23
C SER A 36 16.13 4.59 -19.65
N GLY A 37 15.22 4.86 -18.72
CA GLY A 37 13.97 5.58 -18.94
C GLY A 37 13.28 5.96 -17.63
N LEU A 38 12.06 6.49 -17.73
CA LEU A 38 11.24 6.82 -16.57
C LEU A 38 10.73 5.57 -15.85
N MET A 39 10.37 4.53 -16.61
CA MET A 39 10.01 3.22 -16.09
C MET A 39 11.29 2.44 -15.80
N ILE A 40 11.39 1.91 -14.57
CA ILE A 40 12.57 1.22 -14.09
C ILE A 40 12.21 -0.12 -13.47
N ALA A 41 13.15 -1.05 -13.49
CA ALA A 41 13.16 -2.19 -12.58
C ALA A 41 13.84 -1.72 -11.28
N SER A 42 13.11 -1.78 -10.17
CA SER A 42 13.67 -1.37 -8.87
C SER A 42 14.70 -2.39 -8.39
N ILE A 43 14.50 -3.68 -8.69
CA ILE A 43 15.48 -4.73 -8.47
C ILE A 43 16.42 -4.83 -9.68
N GLY A 44 17.69 -4.47 -9.46
CA GLY A 44 18.74 -4.54 -10.48
C GLY A 44 19.24 -5.96 -10.80
N THR A 45 20.30 -6.05 -11.60
CA THR A 45 20.95 -7.33 -11.93
C THR A 45 21.36 -8.09 -10.67
N PRO A 46 21.15 -9.41 -10.59
CA PRO A 46 20.83 -10.34 -11.69
C PRO A 46 19.33 -10.59 -11.93
N CYS A 47 18.43 -9.71 -11.48
CA CYS A 47 16.99 -9.92 -11.67
C CYS A 47 16.59 -9.88 -13.17
N ASP A 48 15.88 -10.92 -13.60
CA ASP A 48 15.22 -10.98 -14.92
C ASP A 48 13.70 -10.87 -14.72
N PRO A 49 13.03 -9.83 -15.26
CA PRO A 49 11.59 -9.64 -15.11
C PRO A 49 10.74 -10.80 -15.62
N ALA A 50 11.24 -11.58 -16.59
CA ALA A 50 10.54 -12.76 -17.09
C ALA A 50 10.70 -13.98 -16.16
N ALA A 51 11.78 -14.01 -15.39
CA ALA A 51 12.11 -15.11 -14.48
C ALA A 51 11.56 -14.89 -13.07
N ALA A 52 11.53 -13.65 -12.57
CA ALA A 52 11.13 -13.29 -11.21
C ALA A 52 9.61 -13.12 -11.05
N TRP A 53 9.04 -13.66 -9.97
CA TRP A 53 7.61 -13.54 -9.65
C TRP A 53 7.12 -12.10 -9.50
N ASN A 54 7.97 -11.20 -9.04
CA ASN A 54 7.67 -9.78 -8.85
C ASN A 54 8.05 -8.91 -10.06
N ALA A 55 8.47 -9.53 -11.18
CA ALA A 55 8.89 -8.84 -12.39
C ALA A 55 9.96 -7.74 -12.16
N CYS A 56 10.86 -7.97 -11.19
CA CYS A 56 11.89 -7.01 -10.74
C CYS A 56 11.33 -5.67 -10.23
N GLU A 57 10.07 -5.69 -9.77
CA GLU A 57 9.34 -4.60 -9.13
C GLU A 57 9.33 -3.33 -9.99
N PRO A 58 8.41 -3.26 -10.98
CA PRO A 58 8.32 -2.10 -11.83
C PRO A 58 8.02 -0.85 -11.01
N ALA A 59 8.81 0.19 -11.24
CA ALA A 59 8.65 1.49 -10.63
C ALA A 59 8.80 2.60 -11.67
N MET A 60 8.57 3.84 -11.24
CA MET A 60 8.81 5.02 -12.05
C MET A 60 9.67 6.00 -11.26
N THR A 61 10.66 6.60 -11.92
CA THR A 61 11.45 7.68 -11.35
C THR A 61 11.68 8.80 -12.37
N ILE A 62 11.53 10.05 -11.93
CA ILE A 62 11.93 11.23 -12.72
C ILE A 62 13.39 11.61 -12.48
N ILE A 63 14.06 10.95 -11.54
CA ILE A 63 15.44 11.23 -11.17
C ILE A 63 16.37 10.39 -12.07
N PRO A 64 17.31 11.01 -12.79
CA PRO A 64 18.19 10.30 -13.73
C PRO A 64 19.35 9.58 -13.01
N ASN A 65 19.10 9.02 -11.82
CA ASN A 65 20.11 8.40 -10.98
C ASN A 65 19.50 7.44 -9.95
N PHE A 66 19.86 6.15 -10.01
CA PHE A 66 19.31 5.14 -9.09
C PHE A 66 19.68 5.38 -7.62
N LEU A 67 20.92 5.73 -7.31
CA LEU A 67 21.33 6.01 -5.93
C LEU A 67 20.51 7.16 -5.31
N VAL A 68 20.36 8.26 -6.03
CA VAL A 68 19.57 9.41 -5.54
C VAL A 68 18.08 9.07 -5.47
N SER A 69 17.55 8.39 -6.49
CA SER A 69 16.18 7.87 -6.54
C SER A 69 15.87 7.00 -5.32
N GLY A 70 16.74 6.04 -5.02
CA GLY A 70 16.58 5.13 -3.90
C GLY A 70 16.69 5.81 -2.54
N ILE A 71 17.64 6.74 -2.35
CA ILE A 71 17.72 7.54 -1.11
C ILE A 71 16.44 8.35 -0.89
N LEU A 72 15.94 9.03 -1.92
CA LEU A 72 14.69 9.79 -1.84
C LEU A 72 13.50 8.88 -1.53
N THR A 73 13.42 7.72 -2.17
CA THR A 73 12.36 6.75 -1.93
C THR A 73 12.40 6.23 -0.50
N VAL A 74 13.57 5.93 0.07
CA VAL A 74 13.71 5.55 1.49
C VAL A 74 13.20 6.68 2.39
N ILE A 75 13.62 7.93 2.14
CA ILE A 75 13.17 9.09 2.94
C ILE A 75 11.65 9.23 2.88
N PHE A 76 11.05 9.19 1.68
CA PHE A 76 9.61 9.33 1.52
C PHE A 76 8.84 8.12 2.07
N GLY A 77 9.38 6.91 1.99
CA GLY A 77 8.83 5.71 2.61
C GLY A 77 8.74 5.85 4.14
N LEU A 78 9.80 6.35 4.78
CA LEU A 78 9.80 6.67 6.21
C LEU A 78 8.78 7.75 6.56
N LEU A 79 8.71 8.83 5.75
CA LEU A 79 7.73 9.89 5.94
C LEU A 79 6.30 9.35 5.85
N VAL A 80 6.02 8.44 4.92
CA VAL A 80 4.73 7.76 4.79
C VAL A 80 4.41 6.95 6.05
N ILE A 81 5.35 6.12 6.54
CA ILE A 81 5.15 5.33 7.77
C ILE A 81 4.83 6.23 8.96
N VAL A 82 5.67 7.25 9.19
CA VAL A 82 5.51 8.20 10.31
C VAL A 82 4.19 8.96 10.19
N TRP A 83 3.84 9.40 8.98
CA TRP A 83 2.60 10.14 8.74
C TRP A 83 1.37 9.27 8.98
N SER A 84 1.36 8.05 8.47
CA SER A 84 0.27 7.10 8.64
C SER A 84 0.06 6.72 10.09
N ALA A 85 1.13 6.46 10.85
CA ALA A 85 1.03 6.09 12.26
C ALA A 85 0.68 7.27 13.17
N GLY A 86 1.27 8.44 12.94
CA GLY A 86 1.24 9.56 13.89
C GLY A 86 0.31 10.73 13.54
N PHE A 87 -0.01 10.93 12.26
CA PHE A 87 -0.62 12.18 11.78
C PHE A 87 -1.87 11.99 10.92
N LEU A 88 -2.28 10.75 10.66
CA LEU A 88 -3.45 10.45 9.83
C LEU A 88 -4.76 10.99 10.40
N GLN A 89 -4.86 11.11 11.72
CA GLN A 89 -5.98 11.71 12.44
C GLN A 89 -6.01 13.25 12.40
N ARG A 90 -5.08 13.91 11.71
CA ARG A 90 -5.15 15.37 11.53
C ARG A 90 -6.22 15.74 10.50
N ARG A 91 -6.66 17.00 10.49
CA ARG A 91 -7.71 17.53 9.59
C ARG A 91 -7.46 17.20 8.12
N HIS A 92 -6.21 17.25 7.66
CA HIS A 92 -5.79 16.92 6.30
C HIS A 92 -4.92 15.65 6.22
N GLY A 93 -4.97 14.79 7.24
CA GLY A 93 -4.10 13.62 7.35
C GLY A 93 -4.21 12.68 6.14
N GLY A 94 -5.43 12.39 5.69
CA GLY A 94 -5.66 11.56 4.51
C GLY A 94 -5.15 12.17 3.20
N LEU A 95 -5.31 13.49 3.01
CA LEU A 95 -4.81 14.19 1.82
C LEU A 95 -3.28 14.17 1.77
N ALA A 96 -2.62 14.45 2.89
CA ALA A 96 -1.18 14.39 2.97
C ALA A 96 -0.63 12.98 2.68
N LEU A 97 -1.32 11.91 3.11
CA LEU A 97 -0.95 10.54 2.74
C LEU A 97 -1.07 10.30 1.22
N ILE A 98 -2.12 10.82 0.57
CA ILE A 98 -2.28 10.75 -0.90
C ILE A 98 -1.12 11.46 -1.59
N LEU A 99 -0.78 12.68 -1.15
CA LEU A 99 0.32 13.45 -1.73
C LEU A 99 1.67 12.75 -1.56
N LEU A 100 1.95 12.22 -0.37
CA LEU A 100 3.16 11.43 -0.12
C LEU A 100 3.22 10.16 -0.97
N SER A 101 2.07 9.53 -1.23
CA SER A 101 1.96 8.34 -2.10
C SER A 101 2.26 8.68 -3.56
N LEU A 102 1.80 9.85 -4.04
CA LEU A 102 2.15 10.34 -5.37
C LEU A 102 3.63 10.68 -5.49
N VAL A 103 4.22 11.22 -4.42
CA VAL A 103 5.67 11.45 -4.35
C VAL A 103 6.41 10.12 -4.44
N LEU A 104 6.04 9.10 -3.66
CA LEU A 104 6.62 7.76 -3.77
C LEU A 104 6.60 7.23 -5.21
N LEU A 105 5.48 7.38 -5.94
CA LEU A 105 5.36 6.96 -7.34
C LEU A 105 6.39 7.62 -8.27
N LEU A 106 6.74 8.90 -8.02
CA LEU A 106 7.60 9.68 -8.89
C LEU A 106 9.09 9.47 -8.63
N PHE A 107 9.45 8.90 -7.48
CA PHE A 107 10.85 8.78 -7.04
C PHE A 107 11.36 7.35 -6.97
N GLY A 108 10.58 6.33 -7.37
CA GLY A 108 11.03 4.93 -7.38
C GLY A 108 10.24 3.97 -6.50
N GLY A 109 9.26 4.44 -5.72
CA GLY A 109 8.51 3.63 -4.75
C GLY A 109 7.50 2.64 -5.31
N GLY A 110 7.64 2.16 -6.55
CA GLY A 110 6.75 1.18 -7.17
C GLY A 110 5.36 1.68 -7.58
N PHE A 111 4.59 0.83 -8.25
CA PHE A 111 3.19 1.13 -8.63
C PHE A 111 2.17 0.76 -7.56
N PHE A 112 2.37 -0.38 -6.90
CA PHE A 112 1.45 -0.85 -5.86
C PHE A 112 1.48 0.00 -4.58
N PRO A 113 2.63 0.46 -4.08
CA PRO A 113 2.66 1.22 -2.84
C PRO A 113 1.86 2.54 -2.93
N PRO A 114 1.98 3.35 -4.01
CA PRO A 114 1.12 4.51 -4.22
C PRO A 114 -0.36 4.18 -4.30
N LEU A 115 -0.76 3.10 -4.99
CA LEU A 115 -2.16 2.67 -5.08
C LEU A 115 -2.74 2.38 -3.69
N ILE A 116 -2.01 1.59 -2.89
CA ILE A 116 -2.39 1.23 -1.52
C ILE A 116 -2.45 2.50 -0.64
N GLY A 117 -1.45 3.36 -0.73
CA GLY A 117 -1.37 4.60 0.03
C GLY A 117 -2.46 5.61 -0.33
N ILE A 118 -2.84 5.73 -1.61
CA ILE A 118 -3.94 6.58 -2.07
C ILE A 118 -5.27 6.07 -1.50
N ILE A 119 -5.52 4.77 -1.54
CA ILE A 119 -6.74 4.17 -0.98
C ILE A 119 -6.79 4.33 0.54
N GLY A 120 -5.66 4.11 1.22
CA GLY A 120 -5.50 4.39 2.65
C GLY A 120 -5.77 5.87 2.98
N GLY A 121 -5.23 6.79 2.19
CA GLY A 121 -5.46 8.22 2.36
C GLY A 121 -6.91 8.64 2.09
N ALA A 122 -7.56 8.04 1.10
CA ALA A 122 -8.98 8.25 0.81
C ALA A 122 -9.88 7.78 1.97
N ALA A 123 -9.57 6.62 2.56
CA ALA A 123 -10.20 6.17 3.80
C ALA A 123 -9.90 7.14 4.96
N GLY A 124 -8.67 7.63 5.05
CA GLY A 124 -8.21 8.62 6.02
C GLY A 124 -9.01 9.93 6.00
N MET A 125 -9.38 10.42 4.82
CA MET A 125 -10.22 11.62 4.66
C MET A 125 -11.62 11.47 5.28
N LYS A 126 -12.09 10.24 5.52
CA LYS A 126 -13.41 9.96 6.09
C LYS A 126 -13.40 9.78 7.61
N ILE A 127 -12.22 9.71 8.27
CA ILE A 127 -12.09 9.37 9.70
C ILE A 127 -12.91 10.31 10.62
N HIS A 128 -12.94 11.61 10.29
CA HIS A 128 -13.65 12.64 11.06
C HIS A 128 -15.06 12.92 10.57
N LYS A 129 -15.50 12.29 9.48
CA LYS A 129 -16.85 12.52 8.99
C LYS A 129 -17.85 11.90 9.97
N PRO A 130 -18.93 12.63 10.33
CA PRO A 130 -19.97 12.09 11.18
C PRO A 130 -20.54 10.82 10.54
N ILE A 131 -20.98 9.91 11.39
CA ILE A 131 -21.66 8.69 10.97
C ILE A 131 -23.14 9.05 10.81
N VAL A 132 -23.68 8.82 9.61
CA VAL A 132 -25.11 9.06 9.33
C VAL A 132 -25.84 7.78 9.67
N GLN A 133 -26.72 7.83 10.67
CA GLN A 133 -27.41 6.67 11.24
C GLN A 133 -28.38 5.99 10.27
N ASP A 134 -28.91 6.72 9.29
CA ASP A 134 -29.83 6.20 8.26
C ASP A 134 -29.18 5.22 7.26
N GLN A 135 -27.88 4.94 7.39
CA GLN A 135 -27.16 4.07 6.45
C GLN A 135 -27.14 2.60 6.84
N VAL A 136 -27.73 2.21 7.98
CA VAL A 136 -27.71 0.81 8.40
C VAL A 136 -28.81 0.00 7.76
N ASN A 137 -28.36 -0.95 6.94
CA ASN A 137 -29.18 -2.00 6.36
C ASN A 137 -28.53 -3.37 6.65
N GLY A 138 -29.21 -4.45 6.27
CA GLY A 138 -28.72 -5.82 6.48
C GLY A 138 -27.35 -6.10 5.86
N ARG A 139 -27.01 -5.42 4.74
CA ARG A 139 -25.70 -5.59 4.07
C ARG A 139 -24.57 -4.95 4.87
N VAL A 140 -24.78 -3.76 5.44
CA VAL A 140 -23.80 -3.09 6.32
C VAL A 140 -23.55 -3.95 7.56
N ARG A 141 -24.60 -4.47 8.19
CA ARG A 141 -24.44 -5.37 9.36
C ARG A 141 -23.71 -6.66 9.00
N ALA A 142 -23.97 -7.24 7.83
CA ALA A 142 -23.25 -8.42 7.36
C ALA A 142 -21.77 -8.11 7.09
N ALA A 143 -21.47 -6.97 6.46
CA ALA A 143 -20.11 -6.54 6.17
C ALA A 143 -19.31 -6.22 7.44
N ALA A 144 -19.95 -5.62 8.46
CA ALA A 144 -19.32 -5.32 9.74
C ALA A 144 -18.82 -6.59 10.46
N LYS A 145 -19.51 -7.73 10.32
CA LYS A 145 -19.05 -9.04 10.87
C LYS A 145 -17.77 -9.56 10.23
N LEU A 146 -17.46 -9.11 9.00
CA LEU A 146 -16.23 -9.49 8.31
C LEU A 146 -15.02 -8.69 8.79
N TRP A 147 -15.23 -7.54 9.48
CA TRP A 147 -14.12 -6.80 10.07
C TRP A 147 -13.44 -7.63 11.19
N PRO A 148 -12.09 -7.74 11.25
CA PRO A 148 -11.06 -7.10 10.42
C PRO A 148 -10.44 -7.99 9.32
N TRP A 149 -11.07 -9.13 8.99
CA TRP A 149 -10.45 -10.21 8.21
C TRP A 149 -9.92 -9.81 6.82
N PRO A 150 -10.62 -9.00 5.99
CA PRO A 150 -10.07 -8.59 4.70
C PRO A 150 -8.74 -7.83 4.82
N LEU A 151 -8.57 -7.02 5.87
CA LEU A 151 -7.30 -6.35 6.14
C LEU A 151 -6.23 -7.37 6.52
N VAL A 152 -6.54 -8.30 7.43
CA VAL A 152 -5.59 -9.34 7.87
C VAL A 152 -5.12 -10.18 6.69
N VAL A 153 -6.03 -10.67 5.86
CA VAL A 153 -5.70 -11.45 4.65
C VAL A 153 -4.84 -10.63 3.70
N LEU A 154 -5.16 -9.35 3.49
CA LEU A 154 -4.36 -8.45 2.66
C LEU A 154 -2.95 -8.27 3.22
N MET A 155 -2.78 -8.05 4.53
CA MET A 155 -1.46 -7.87 5.15
C MET A 155 -0.62 -9.14 5.06
N ILE A 156 -1.22 -10.29 5.35
CA ILE A 156 -0.56 -11.60 5.22
C ILE A 156 -0.11 -11.83 3.78
N TRP A 157 -0.96 -11.51 2.80
CA TRP A 157 -0.61 -11.68 1.39
C TRP A 157 0.52 -10.74 0.95
N LEU A 158 0.38 -9.43 1.21
CA LEU A 158 1.34 -8.41 0.77
C LEU A 158 2.75 -8.64 1.33
N LEU A 159 2.85 -9.11 2.58
CA LEU A 159 4.14 -9.39 3.21
C LEU A 159 4.60 -10.84 2.93
N GLY A 160 3.68 -11.80 2.97
CA GLY A 160 3.98 -13.22 2.81
C GLY A 160 4.44 -13.60 1.41
N GLN A 161 3.97 -12.89 0.37
CA GLN A 161 4.38 -13.16 -1.01
C GLN A 161 5.90 -13.03 -1.21
N PHE A 162 6.60 -12.17 -0.47
CA PHE A 162 8.06 -12.06 -0.55
C PHE A 162 8.77 -13.31 -0.06
N ALA A 163 8.36 -13.84 1.10
CA ALA A 163 8.93 -15.07 1.65
C ALA A 163 8.59 -16.28 0.77
N VAL A 164 7.34 -16.38 0.30
CA VAL A 164 6.91 -17.46 -0.59
C VAL A 164 7.62 -17.36 -1.94
N GLY A 165 7.76 -16.16 -2.49
CA GLY A 165 8.42 -15.93 -3.78
C GLY A 165 9.92 -16.21 -3.74
N TYR A 166 10.57 -15.96 -2.60
CA TYR A 166 11.97 -16.33 -2.38
C TYR A 166 12.17 -17.85 -2.36
N LEU A 167 11.28 -18.59 -1.70
CA LEU A 167 11.40 -20.05 -1.54
C LEU A 167 10.79 -20.85 -2.72
N PHE A 168 9.73 -20.32 -3.33
CA PHE A 168 8.86 -20.99 -4.29
C PHE A 168 8.47 -20.05 -5.45
N ASN A 169 9.46 -19.44 -6.11
CA ASN A 169 9.28 -18.48 -7.20
C ASN A 169 8.30 -18.96 -8.29
N ASP A 170 8.49 -20.17 -8.82
CA ASP A 170 7.67 -20.69 -9.92
C ASP A 170 6.22 -20.93 -9.51
N PHE A 171 6.00 -21.36 -8.27
CA PHE A 171 4.65 -21.49 -7.71
C PHE A 171 3.97 -20.12 -7.65
N LEU A 172 4.66 -19.10 -7.09
CA LEU A 172 4.07 -17.78 -6.95
C LEU A 172 3.79 -17.12 -8.31
N LYS A 173 4.66 -17.33 -9.30
CA LYS A 173 4.41 -16.95 -10.72
C LYS A 173 3.14 -17.58 -11.26
N SER A 174 2.94 -18.89 -11.03
CA SER A 174 1.77 -19.61 -11.53
C SER A 174 0.45 -19.08 -10.98
N ILE A 175 0.45 -18.50 -9.76
CA ILE A 175 -0.73 -17.95 -9.10
C ILE A 175 -0.76 -16.42 -9.07
N MET A 176 0.11 -15.74 -9.82
CA MET A 176 0.23 -14.28 -9.78
C MET A 176 -1.10 -13.57 -10.10
N GLY A 177 -1.87 -14.09 -11.07
CA GLY A 177 -3.20 -13.54 -11.40
C GLY A 177 -4.19 -13.64 -10.24
N PHE A 178 -4.14 -14.72 -9.45
CA PHE A 178 -4.91 -14.86 -8.22
C PHE A 178 -4.45 -13.85 -7.16
N GLY A 179 -3.14 -13.67 -7.01
CA GLY A 179 -2.57 -12.68 -6.08
C GLY A 179 -3.03 -11.26 -6.38
N LEU A 180 -3.02 -10.86 -7.66
CA LEU A 180 -3.53 -9.55 -8.10
C LEU A 180 -5.02 -9.41 -7.82
N LEU A 181 -5.82 -10.42 -8.13
CA LEU A 181 -7.26 -10.42 -7.83
C LEU A 181 -7.50 -10.31 -6.32
N LEU A 182 -6.72 -11.01 -5.50
CA LEU A 182 -6.81 -10.94 -4.05
C LEU A 182 -6.51 -9.53 -3.53
N ILE A 183 -5.46 -8.86 -4.02
CA ILE A 183 -5.14 -7.47 -3.64
C ILE A 183 -6.28 -6.54 -4.07
N LEU A 184 -6.71 -6.61 -5.34
CA LEU A 184 -7.73 -5.72 -5.90
C LEU A 184 -9.11 -5.90 -5.24
N THR A 185 -9.39 -7.07 -4.67
CA THR A 185 -10.65 -7.35 -3.95
C THR A 185 -10.54 -7.02 -2.47
N MET A 186 -9.48 -7.48 -1.78
CA MET A 186 -9.33 -7.29 -0.33
C MET A 186 -9.06 -5.84 0.05
N LEU A 187 -8.40 -5.07 -0.82
CA LEU A 187 -8.10 -3.66 -0.58
C LEU A 187 -9.38 -2.80 -0.40
N PRO A 188 -10.32 -2.72 -1.37
CA PRO A 188 -11.57 -1.99 -1.17
C PRO A 188 -12.47 -2.66 -0.12
N LEU A 189 -12.45 -3.99 0.00
CA LEU A 189 -13.25 -4.71 1.00
C LEU A 189 -12.80 -4.39 2.43
N SER A 190 -11.50 -4.22 2.68
CA SER A 190 -10.97 -3.81 3.99
C SER A 190 -11.51 -2.43 4.39
N VAL A 191 -11.52 -1.47 3.47
CA VAL A 191 -12.06 -0.13 3.70
C VAL A 191 -13.57 -0.19 3.96
N TYR A 192 -14.30 -0.97 3.15
CA TYR A 192 -15.76 -1.09 3.28
C TYR A 192 -16.19 -1.75 4.59
N THR A 193 -15.55 -2.88 4.96
CA THR A 193 -15.88 -3.60 6.20
C THR A 193 -15.50 -2.80 7.45
N ALA A 194 -14.38 -2.06 7.41
CA ALA A 194 -14.02 -1.12 8.47
C ALA A 194 -15.06 0.00 8.64
N TYR A 195 -15.48 0.58 7.52
CA TYR A 195 -16.53 1.59 7.55
C TYR A 195 -17.84 1.02 8.13
N ALA A 196 -18.25 -0.15 7.66
CA ALA A 196 -19.46 -0.82 8.12
C ALA A 196 -19.42 -1.12 9.63
N HIS A 197 -18.27 -1.56 10.14
CA HIS A 197 -18.05 -1.78 11.56
C HIS A 197 -18.18 -0.48 12.37
N ASP A 198 -17.55 0.62 11.93
CA ASP A 198 -17.69 1.91 12.60
C ASP A 198 -19.14 2.40 12.64
N VAL A 199 -19.92 2.17 11.57
CA VAL A 199 -21.35 2.52 11.53
C VAL A 199 -22.16 1.65 12.50
N GLN A 200 -21.90 0.33 12.54
CA GLN A 200 -22.62 -0.58 13.44
C GLN A 200 -22.38 -0.22 14.91
N VAL A 201 -21.12 -0.01 15.30
CA VAL A 201 -20.75 0.34 16.68
C VAL A 201 -21.35 1.68 17.12
N ALA A 202 -21.57 2.62 16.19
CA ALA A 202 -22.20 3.89 16.52
C ALA A 202 -23.72 3.80 16.76
N MET A 203 -24.33 2.64 16.51
CA MET A 203 -25.76 2.38 16.71
C MET A 203 -26.07 1.45 17.88
N GLU A 204 -25.04 0.82 18.45
CA GLU A 204 -25.11 0.03 19.69
C GLU A 204 -24.88 0.95 20.91
#